data_AF-H2MN49-F1
#
_entry.id   AF-H2MN49-F1
#
_cell.length_a   1.000
_cell.length_b   1.000
_cell.length_c   1.000
_cell.angle_alpha   90.00
_cell.angle_beta   90.00
_cell.angle_gamma   90.00
#
_symmetry.space_group_name_H-M   'P 1'
#
loop_
_entity.id
_entity.type
_entity.pdbx_description
1 polymer ?
#
loop_
_entity_poly.entity_id
_entity_poly.type
_entity_poly.pdbx_seq_one_letter_code
_entity_poly.pdbx_strand_id
1 'polypeptide(L)'
;MAGVSEKSRGQAFAEQQLLRHGWEHGKGLGRAENGISEPIKVKVKCGKGGVGHREGEQFSFHWWDHVFNKASSSLQVQAHQVGSTLSHHKSGHRVPHSVKPHLLFSVF
;
A
#
# COMPACT_ATOMS: atom_id res chain seq x y z
N MET A 1 9.47 -14.83 30.56
CA MET A 1 10.63 -15.69 30.22
C MET A 1 10.91 -15.51 28.74
N ALA A 2 11.86 -14.65 28.37
CA ALA A 2 12.19 -14.38 26.98
C ALA A 2 12.88 -15.61 26.37
N GLY A 3 12.43 -16.05 25.20
CA GLY A 3 12.94 -17.23 24.52
C GLY A 3 14.41 -17.04 24.14
N VAL A 4 15.28 -17.89 24.70
CA VAL A 4 16.69 -17.97 24.29
C VAL A 4 16.71 -18.68 22.94
N SER A 5 16.93 -17.91 21.87
CA SER A 5 17.20 -18.46 20.55
C SER A 5 18.62 -19.03 20.53
N GLU A 6 18.76 -20.31 20.18
CA GLU A 6 20.06 -20.97 20.01
C GLU A 6 20.92 -20.22 18.99
N LYS A 7 22.17 -19.91 19.37
CA LYS A 7 23.12 -19.11 18.59
C LYS A 7 23.78 -20.00 17.53
N SER A 8 23.90 -19.53 16.28
CA SER A 8 24.51 -20.34 15.22
C SER A 8 26.01 -20.53 15.46
N ARG A 9 26.61 -21.60 14.90
CA ARG A 9 28.07 -21.85 15.01
C ARG A 9 28.91 -20.64 14.56
N GLY A 10 28.50 -19.97 13.48
CA GLY A 10 29.17 -18.77 12.98
C GLY A 10 29.03 -17.58 13.94
N GLN A 11 27.84 -17.40 14.53
CA GLN A 11 27.63 -16.34 15.53
C GLN A 11 28.44 -16.57 16.81
N ALA A 12 28.55 -17.81 17.28
CA ALA A 12 29.37 -18.16 18.44
C ALA A 12 30.86 -17.90 18.19
N PHE A 13 31.37 -18.31 17.02
CA PHE A 13 32.75 -18.02 16.63
C PHE A 13 33.04 -16.52 16.56
N ALA A 14 32.16 -15.76 15.91
CA ALA A 14 32.33 -14.31 15.77
C ALA A 14 32.29 -13.59 17.13
N GLU A 15 31.35 -13.97 18.01
CA GLU A 15 31.27 -13.41 19.36
C GLU A 15 32.52 -13.71 20.18
N GLN A 16 33.05 -14.94 20.12
CA GLN A 16 34.28 -15.30 20.83
C GLN A 16 35.48 -14.45 20.37
N GLN A 17 35.57 -14.13 19.07
CA GLN A 17 36.62 -13.24 18.58
C GLN A 17 36.45 -11.81 19.12
N LEU A 18 35.22 -11.29 19.15
CA LEU A 18 34.95 -9.95 19.70
C LEU A 18 35.32 -9.87 21.19
N LEU A 19 34.87 -10.82 22.00
CA LEU A 19 35.17 -10.89 23.43
C LEU A 19 36.68 -10.98 23.69
N ARG A 20 37.41 -11.78 22.89
CA ARG A 20 38.87 -11.89 22.98
C ARG A 20 39.58 -10.55 22.78
N HIS A 21 39.01 -9.64 22.00
CA HIS A 21 39.56 -8.34 21.70
C HIS A 21 38.99 -7.21 22.57
N GLY A 22 38.33 -7.55 23.68
CA GLY A 22 37.86 -6.58 24.68
C GLY A 22 36.54 -5.91 24.33
N TRP A 23 35.80 -6.43 23.35
CA TRP A 23 34.41 -6.01 23.14
C TRP A 23 33.51 -6.61 24.23
N GLU A 24 32.56 -5.83 24.72
CA GLU A 24 31.58 -6.25 25.73
C GLU A 24 30.17 -6.33 25.12
N HIS A 25 29.36 -7.24 25.66
CA HIS A 25 28.00 -7.45 25.15
C HIS A 25 27.16 -6.17 25.25
N GLY A 26 26.55 -5.78 24.14
CA GLY A 26 25.71 -4.57 24.05
C GLY A 26 26.47 -3.26 23.78
N LYS A 27 27.81 -3.28 23.73
CA LYS A 27 28.60 -2.10 23.36
C LYS A 27 28.74 -1.94 21.85
N GLY A 28 28.80 -0.70 21.40
CA GLY A 28 29.19 -0.37 20.03
C GLY A 28 30.68 -0.63 19.79
N LEU A 29 31.07 -0.76 18.52
CA LEU A 29 32.49 -0.88 18.15
C LEU A 29 33.19 0.49 18.14
N GLY A 30 34.53 0.47 18.10
CA GLY A 30 35.38 1.67 17.98
C GLY A 30 35.95 2.15 19.32
N ARG A 31 36.85 3.15 19.25
CA ARG A 31 37.64 3.61 20.41
C ARG A 31 36.79 4.11 21.59
N ALA A 32 35.63 4.70 21.30
CA ALA A 32 34.71 5.24 22.30
C ALA A 32 33.46 4.37 22.51
N GLU A 33 33.45 3.13 21.99
CA GLU A 33 32.34 2.17 22.13
C GLU A 33 30.97 2.67 21.63
N ASN A 34 30.96 3.70 20.79
CA ASN A 34 29.78 4.39 20.31
C ASN A 34 29.41 4.05 18.86
N GLY A 35 30.05 3.02 18.28
CA GLY A 35 29.66 2.47 16.99
C GLY A 35 28.28 1.82 17.02
N ILE A 36 27.79 1.47 15.83
CA ILE A 36 26.49 0.82 15.66
C ILE A 36 26.50 -0.53 16.39
N SER A 37 25.65 -0.69 17.41
CA SER A 37 25.50 -1.94 18.18
C SER A 37 24.46 -2.88 17.58
N GLU A 38 23.53 -2.35 16.79
CA GLU A 38 22.42 -3.10 16.18
C GLU A 38 22.53 -3.13 14.65
N PRO A 39 22.34 -4.28 13.98
CA PRO A 39 22.42 -4.36 12.53
C PRO A 39 21.47 -3.39 11.81
N ILE A 40 21.96 -2.78 10.72
CA ILE A 40 21.14 -1.93 9.87
C ILE A 40 20.08 -2.78 9.19
N LYS A 41 18.80 -2.49 9.46
CA LYS A 41 17.67 -3.15 8.81
C LYS A 41 17.52 -2.63 7.39
N VAL A 42 17.78 -3.49 6.42
CA VAL A 42 17.57 -3.17 5.00
C VAL A 42 16.18 -3.58 4.55
N LYS A 43 15.54 -2.75 3.74
CA LYS A 43 14.30 -3.12 3.05
C LYS A 43 14.64 -3.81 1.74
N VAL A 44 14.32 -5.10 1.64
CA VAL A 44 14.46 -5.83 0.39
C VAL A 44 13.36 -5.38 -0.57
N LYS A 45 13.74 -4.96 -1.77
CA LYS A 45 12.79 -4.58 -2.83
C LYS A 45 12.43 -5.81 -3.65
N CYS A 46 11.24 -6.34 -3.43
CA CYS A 46 10.70 -7.48 -4.17
C CYS A 46 9.78 -7.03 -5.31
N GLY A 47 10.28 -6.21 -6.24
CA GLY A 47 9.47 -5.69 -7.36
C GLY A 47 10.28 -4.96 -8.43
N LYS A 48 9.66 -4.73 -9.59
CA LYS A 48 10.30 -4.09 -10.76
C LYS A 48 10.08 -2.56 -10.84
N GLY A 49 9.15 -2.02 -10.05
CA GLY A 49 8.82 -0.59 -10.09
C GLY A 49 10.02 0.30 -9.75
N GLY A 50 10.16 1.46 -10.40
CA GLY A 50 11.24 2.42 -10.15
C GLY A 50 11.20 3.04 -8.74
N VAL A 51 12.23 3.82 -8.39
CA VAL A 51 12.20 4.62 -7.16
C VAL A 51 11.07 5.66 -7.27
N GLY A 52 10.21 5.75 -6.25
CA GLY A 52 9.03 6.63 -6.27
C GLY A 52 7.79 6.05 -6.95
N HIS A 53 7.85 4.82 -7.49
CA HIS A 53 6.69 4.18 -8.11
C HIS A 53 5.58 3.91 -7.07
N ARG A 54 4.38 4.43 -7.34
CA ARG A 54 3.18 4.26 -6.51
C ARG A 54 2.23 3.29 -7.20
N GLU A 55 2.15 2.07 -6.68
CA GLU A 55 1.25 1.02 -7.21
C GLU A 55 -0.23 1.43 -7.19
N GLY A 56 -0.62 2.41 -6.36
CA GLY A 56 -1.99 2.90 -6.24
C GLY A 56 -2.43 3.91 -7.31
N GLU A 57 -1.51 4.56 -8.05
CA GLU A 57 -1.89 5.59 -9.04
C GLU A 57 -2.69 4.98 -10.21
N GLN A 58 -2.35 3.75 -10.60
CA GLN A 58 -3.07 3.00 -11.63
C GLN A 58 -4.48 2.54 -11.19
N PHE A 59 -4.81 2.63 -9.90
CA PHE A 59 -6.12 2.24 -9.35
C PHE A 59 -6.97 3.44 -8.90
N SER A 60 -6.53 4.67 -9.15
CA SER A 60 -7.22 5.89 -8.66
C SER A 60 -8.45 6.30 -9.49
N PHE A 61 -8.72 5.62 -10.62
CA PHE A 61 -9.89 5.89 -11.44
C PHE A 61 -11.10 5.04 -10.99
N HIS A 62 -12.01 5.69 -10.27
CA HIS A 62 -13.23 5.09 -9.73
C HIS A 62 -14.33 5.08 -10.79
N TRP A 63 -14.18 4.24 -11.82
CA TRP A 63 -15.12 4.17 -12.94
C TRP A 63 -16.59 3.99 -12.50
N TRP A 64 -16.83 3.31 -11.38
CA TRP A 64 -18.16 3.11 -10.80
C TRP A 64 -18.81 4.43 -10.36
N ASP A 65 -18.03 5.38 -9.83
CA ASP A 65 -18.52 6.68 -9.34
C ASP A 65 -19.10 7.50 -10.50
N HIS A 66 -18.43 7.50 -11.64
CA HIS A 66 -18.93 8.16 -12.84
C HIS A 66 -20.22 7.54 -13.39
N VAL A 67 -20.33 6.21 -13.40
CA VAL A 67 -21.54 5.50 -13.88
C VAL A 67 -22.71 5.72 -12.91
N PHE A 68 -22.46 5.63 -11.60
CA PHE A 68 -23.44 5.85 -10.56
C PHE A 68 -23.96 7.29 -10.56
N ASN A 69 -23.07 8.29 -10.53
CA ASN A 69 -23.45 9.70 -10.51
C ASN A 69 -24.21 10.10 -11.79
N LYS A 70 -23.88 9.49 -12.94
CA LYS A 70 -24.64 9.65 -14.19
C LYS A 70 -26.05 9.07 -14.10
N ALA A 71 -26.20 7.87 -13.55
CA ALA A 71 -27.51 7.23 -13.40
C ALA A 71 -28.39 8.02 -12.42
N SER A 72 -27.84 8.39 -11.28
CA SER A 72 -28.56 9.12 -10.21
C SER A 72 -29.01 10.51 -10.64
N SER A 73 -28.18 11.26 -11.39
CA SER A 73 -28.55 12.60 -11.88
C SER A 73 -29.63 12.61 -12.98
N SER A 74 -29.92 11.46 -13.59
CA SER A 74 -30.96 11.35 -14.63
C SER A 74 -32.37 11.12 -14.06
N LEU A 75 -32.49 10.90 -12.75
CA LEU A 75 -33.78 10.68 -12.07
C LEU A 75 -34.37 12.01 -11.60
N GLN A 76 -35.48 12.43 -12.20
CA GLN A 76 -36.32 13.52 -11.68
C GLN A 76 -37.63 12.92 -11.15
N VAL A 77 -37.89 13.13 -9.86
CA VAL A 77 -39.11 12.67 -9.18
C VAL A 77 -40.08 13.84 -9.10
N GLN A 78 -41.21 13.75 -9.81
CA GLN A 78 -42.34 14.66 -9.59
C GLN A 78 -43.30 14.02 -8.59
N ALA A 79 -43.44 14.66 -7.43
CA ALA A 79 -44.41 14.23 -6.41
C ALA A 79 -45.76 14.91 -6.70
N HIS A 80 -46.74 14.13 -7.15
CA HIS A 80 -48.13 14.53 -7.17
C HIS A 80 -48.88 13.80 -6.04
N GLN A 81 -49.89 14.43 -5.44
CA GLN A 81 -50.58 13.97 -4.21
C GLN A 81 -51.28 12.59 -4.35
N VAL A 82 -51.29 11.99 -5.54
CA VAL A 82 -51.66 10.59 -5.75
C VAL A 82 -50.65 9.97 -6.72
N GLY A 83 -49.66 9.27 -6.19
CA GLY A 83 -48.70 8.48 -6.97
C GLY A 83 -47.52 9.27 -7.57
N SER A 84 -46.30 8.90 -7.19
CA SER A 84 -45.07 9.41 -7.80
C SER A 84 -44.85 8.80 -9.18
N THR A 85 -44.81 9.63 -10.22
CA THR A 85 -44.50 9.22 -11.60
C THR A 85 -43.04 9.55 -11.91
N LEU A 86 -42.28 8.56 -12.39
CA LEU A 86 -40.88 8.72 -12.80
C LEU A 86 -40.81 9.13 -14.28
N SER A 87 -40.24 10.30 -14.56
CA SER A 87 -40.00 10.78 -15.93
C SER A 87 -38.50 10.83 -16.24
N HIS A 88 -38.07 10.17 -17.31
CA HIS A 88 -36.67 10.10 -17.72
C HIS A 88 -36.34 11.27 -18.66
N HIS A 89 -35.53 12.24 -18.22
CA HIS A 89 -35.10 13.36 -19.06
C HIS A 89 -33.73 13.06 -19.70
N LYS A 90 -33.66 13.00 -21.04
CA LYS A 90 -32.39 12.78 -21.76
C LYS A 90 -31.66 14.11 -21.96
N SER A 91 -30.72 14.45 -21.07
CA SER A 91 -29.76 15.51 -21.36
C SER A 91 -28.52 14.92 -22.06
N GLY A 92 -28.21 15.43 -23.25
CA GLY A 92 -27.07 14.98 -24.05
C GLY A 92 -25.77 15.59 -23.54
N HIS A 93 -24.89 14.78 -22.95
CA HIS A 93 -23.49 15.14 -22.69
C HIS A 93 -22.57 14.26 -23.53
N ARG A 94 -21.68 14.89 -24.32
CA ARG A 94 -20.67 14.19 -25.14
C ARG A 94 -19.63 13.53 -24.23
N VAL A 95 -19.39 12.24 -24.47
CA VAL A 95 -18.46 11.41 -23.70
C VAL A 95 -17.03 11.63 -24.23
N PRO A 96 -16.04 12.00 -23.40
CA PRO A 96 -14.65 11.88 -23.79
C PRO A 96 -14.28 10.39 -23.90
N HIS A 97 -13.65 10.02 -25.01
CA HIS A 97 -13.19 8.66 -25.31
C HIS A 97 -12.09 8.18 -24.35
N SER A 98 -12.42 7.75 -23.14
CA SER A 98 -11.49 6.97 -22.31
C SER A 98 -12.17 6.22 -21.16
N VAL A 99 -13.18 5.40 -21.44
CA VAL A 99 -13.61 4.35 -20.50
C VAL A 99 -13.02 3.03 -20.99
N LYS A 100 -12.00 2.52 -20.26
CA LYS A 100 -11.37 1.24 -20.57
C LYS A 100 -12.33 0.12 -20.12
N PRO A 101 -12.95 -0.64 -21.04
CA PRO A 101 -14.03 -1.57 -20.72
C PRO A 101 -13.60 -2.76 -19.86
N HIS A 102 -12.30 -3.01 -19.68
CA HIS A 102 -11.80 -4.14 -18.90
C HIS A 102 -11.88 -3.94 -17.37
N LEU A 103 -12.19 -2.74 -16.88
CA LEU A 103 -12.38 -2.48 -15.44
C LEU A 103 -13.80 -2.82 -14.95
N LEU A 104 -14.74 -3.11 -15.85
CA LEU A 104 -16.13 -3.47 -15.51
C LEU A 104 -16.28 -4.90 -14.95
N PHE A 105 -15.29 -5.78 -15.14
CA PHE A 105 -15.38 -7.20 -14.77
C PHE A 105 -14.59 -7.57 -13.51
N SER A 106 -14.05 -6.60 -12.75
CA SER A 106 -13.24 -6.88 -11.54
C SER A 106 -13.80 -6.25 -10.27
N VAL A 107 -15.12 -6.14 -10.18
CA VAL A 107 -15.85 -6.07 -8.90
C VAL A 107 -17.00 -7.09 -8.98
N PHE A 108 -16.61 -8.36 -9.08
CA PHE A 108 -17.36 -9.55 -8.66
C PHE A 108 -16.37 -10.71 -8.51
#